data_AF-A0A1S3X084-F1
#
_entry.id   AF-A0A1S3X084-F1
#
_cell.length_a   1.000
_cell.length_b   1.000
_cell.length_c   1.000
_cell.angle_alpha   90.00
_cell.angle_beta   90.00
_cell.angle_gamma   90.00
#
_symmetry.space_group_name_H-M   'P 1'
#
loop_
_entity.id
_entity.type
_entity.pdbx_description
1 polymer ?
#
loop_
_entity_poly.entity_id
_entity_poly.type
_entity_poly.pdbx_seq_one_letter_code
_entity_poly.pdbx_strand_id
1 'polypeptide(L)'
;MIEVYSLKASSWSTIQGFNSGYINGKLVVFANGALHWEECYRHRLSASWEIVTLDLAAERFEKIALPIYEDGCIYWTLGVSRGYLVACCNYDEPNRADLWVMKEYSIEKSWTKLVTISSPVDCRGYISPLFAEENGVEVLLKLGGEISLYNSRNGSFKRLHSYLSGDFLEFQVATYFESFASSHFE
;
A
#
# COMPACT_ATOMS: atom_id res chain seq x y z
N MET A 1 -16.54 14.44 -1.16
CA MET A 1 -16.72 14.46 -2.62
C MET A 1 -15.43 13.98 -3.28
N ILE A 2 -15.50 13.33 -4.44
CA ILE A 2 -14.33 12.94 -5.25
C ILE A 2 -14.56 13.46 -6.66
N GLU A 3 -13.53 14.07 -7.26
CA GLU A 3 -13.56 14.54 -8.65
C GLU A 3 -12.79 13.55 -9.53
N VAL A 4 -13.40 13.17 -10.67
CA VAL A 4 -12.81 12.22 -11.61
C VAL A 4 -12.71 12.89 -12.98
N TYR A 5 -11.53 12.82 -13.58
CA TYR A 5 -11.31 13.33 -14.94
C TYR A 5 -11.40 12.19 -15.95
N SER A 6 -12.25 12.35 -16.96
CA SER A 6 -12.34 11.42 -18.08
C SER A 6 -11.58 11.98 -19.27
N LEU A 7 -10.51 11.29 -19.69
CA LEU A 7 -9.77 11.63 -20.92
C LEU A 7 -10.64 11.50 -22.18
N LYS A 8 -11.59 10.56 -22.20
CA LYS A 8 -12.47 10.33 -23.35
C LYS A 8 -13.51 11.46 -23.50
N ALA A 9 -14.03 11.96 -22.39
CA ALA A 9 -15.01 13.04 -22.38
C ALA A 9 -14.38 14.44 -22.27
N SER A 10 -13.07 14.50 -21.97
CA SER A 10 -12.33 15.73 -21.69
C SER A 10 -13.00 16.60 -20.62
N SER A 11 -13.59 15.98 -19.61
CA SER A 11 -14.40 16.66 -18.59
C SER A 11 -14.18 16.06 -17.20
N TRP A 12 -14.39 16.90 -16.18
CA TRP A 12 -14.48 16.49 -14.79
C TRP A 12 -15.92 16.09 -14.45
N SER A 13 -16.07 15.03 -13.67
CA SER A 13 -17.32 14.64 -13.01
C SER A 13 -17.10 14.50 -11.51
N THR A 14 -18.20 14.53 -10.73
CA THR A 14 -18.13 14.40 -9.28
C THR A 14 -18.88 13.17 -8.82
N ILE A 15 -18.19 12.32 -8.07
CA ILE A 15 -18.80 11.19 -7.37
C ILE A 15 -19.24 11.69 -5.98
N GLN A 16 -20.55 11.62 -5.73
CA GLN A 16 -21.20 12.04 -4.49
C GLN A 16 -21.31 10.89 -3.50
N GLY A 17 -21.68 11.19 -2.25
CA GLY A 17 -21.92 10.15 -1.23
C GLY A 17 -20.68 9.64 -0.51
N PHE A 18 -19.49 10.17 -0.86
CA PHE A 18 -18.27 9.90 -0.10
C PHE A 18 -18.30 10.63 1.24
N ASN A 19 -18.57 9.87 2.31
CA ASN A 19 -18.56 10.35 3.69
C ASN A 19 -17.41 9.64 4.41
N SER A 20 -16.25 10.28 4.46
CA SER A 20 -15.00 9.68 4.93
C SER A 20 -14.57 10.26 6.28
N GLY A 21 -13.88 9.44 7.06
CA GLY A 21 -12.99 9.86 8.12
C GLY A 21 -11.72 10.52 7.58
N TYR A 22 -10.67 10.55 8.40
CA TYR A 22 -9.41 11.21 8.05
C TYR A 22 -8.64 10.37 7.03
N ILE A 23 -8.64 10.80 5.77
CA ILE A 23 -7.73 10.30 4.75
C ILE A 23 -6.38 10.93 5.03
N ASN A 24 -5.42 10.12 5.47
CA ASN A 24 -4.07 10.62 5.76
C ASN A 24 -3.23 10.77 4.47
N GLY A 25 -3.80 10.38 3.32
CA GLY A 25 -3.56 11.04 2.03
C GLY A 25 -2.17 10.80 1.42
N LYS A 26 -1.54 9.66 1.71
CA LYS A 26 -0.16 9.42 1.28
C LYS A 26 0.00 8.41 0.15
N LEU A 27 -0.88 7.41 0.01
CA LEU A 27 -0.82 6.45 -1.10
C LEU A 27 -2.22 5.90 -1.43
N VAL A 28 -2.74 6.22 -2.62
CA VAL A 28 -3.87 5.50 -3.21
C VAL A 28 -3.31 4.39 -4.09
N VAL A 29 -3.79 3.16 -3.93
CA VAL A 29 -3.34 2.02 -4.74
C VAL A 29 -4.47 1.49 -5.61
N PHE A 30 -4.16 1.17 -6.87
CA PHE A 30 -5.12 0.59 -7.79
C PHE A 30 -4.93 -0.92 -7.87
N ALA A 31 -5.94 -1.69 -7.47
CA ALA A 31 -5.92 -3.15 -7.47
C ALA A 31 -7.31 -3.68 -7.82
N ASN A 32 -7.40 -4.80 -8.55
CA ASN A 32 -8.66 -5.48 -8.85
C ASN A 32 -9.80 -4.56 -9.35
N GLY A 33 -9.49 -3.55 -10.16
CA GLY A 33 -10.47 -2.63 -10.74
C GLY A 33 -10.91 -1.46 -9.84
N ALA A 34 -10.39 -1.36 -8.62
CA ALA A 34 -10.76 -0.29 -7.69
C ALA A 34 -9.52 0.45 -7.13
N LEU A 35 -9.73 1.71 -6.79
CA LEU A 35 -8.79 2.50 -5.98
C LEU A 35 -8.96 2.14 -4.51
N HIS A 36 -7.87 2.07 -3.76
CA HIS A 36 -7.84 1.71 -2.35
C HIS A 36 -7.01 2.72 -1.57
N TRP A 37 -7.48 3.10 -0.39
CA TRP A 37 -6.70 3.88 0.58
C TRP A 37 -7.12 3.51 1.99
N GLU A 38 -6.20 3.67 2.93
CA GLU A 38 -6.47 3.53 4.34
C GLU A 38 -7.27 4.73 4.89
N GLU A 39 -8.16 4.44 5.82
CA GLU A 39 -8.96 5.43 6.51
C GLU A 39 -8.87 5.23 8.02
N CYS A 40 -8.60 6.33 8.74
CA CYS A 40 -8.53 6.33 10.19
C CYS A 40 -9.79 6.96 10.79
N TYR A 41 -10.47 6.21 11.65
CA TYR A 41 -11.51 6.72 12.52
C TYR A 41 -10.95 6.91 13.92
N ARG A 42 -10.75 8.17 14.31
CA ARG A 42 -10.30 8.53 15.66
C ARG A 42 -11.52 8.79 16.54
N HIS A 43 -11.66 8.03 17.62
CA HIS A 43 -12.67 8.27 18.64
C HIS A 43 -12.03 8.33 20.03
N ARG A 44 -11.90 9.55 20.56
CA ARG A 44 -11.24 9.85 21.85
C ARG A 44 -9.80 9.32 21.91
N LEU A 45 -9.60 8.15 22.54
CA LEU A 45 -8.30 7.53 22.81
C LEU A 45 -8.02 6.32 21.92
N SER A 46 -8.96 5.93 21.04
CA SER A 46 -8.78 4.82 20.11
C SER A 46 -8.79 5.29 18.66
N ALA A 47 -8.01 4.60 17.83
CA ALA A 47 -8.02 4.72 16.38
C ALA A 47 -8.40 3.35 15.81
N SER A 48 -9.43 3.31 14.96
CA SER A 48 -9.72 2.14 14.13
C SER A 48 -9.38 2.45 12.68
N TRP A 49 -8.91 1.43 11.98
CA TRP A 49 -8.48 1.54 10.59
C TRP A 49 -9.33 0.63 9.70
N GLU A 50 -9.64 1.11 8.51
CA GLU A 50 -10.30 0.33 7.46
C GLU A 50 -9.66 0.66 6.11
N ILE A 51 -9.83 -0.21 5.12
CA ILE A 51 -9.52 0.11 3.72
C ILE A 51 -10.82 0.56 3.07
N VAL A 52 -10.80 1.75 2.47
CA VAL A 52 -11.89 2.21 1.63
C VAL A 52 -11.54 1.96 0.19
N THR A 53 -12.52 1.49 -0.58
CA THR A 53 -12.38 1.29 -2.02
C THR A 53 -13.30 2.20 -2.81
N LEU A 54 -12.87 2.54 -4.02
CA LEU A 54 -13.70 3.17 -5.03
C LEU A 54 -13.57 2.39 -6.34
N ASP A 55 -14.65 1.71 -6.70
CA ASP A 55 -14.82 1.13 -8.03
C ASP A 55 -15.14 2.27 -9.01
N LEU A 56 -14.22 2.55 -9.94
CA LEU A 56 -14.37 3.63 -10.92
C LEU A 56 -15.40 3.31 -12.00
N ALA A 57 -15.68 2.03 -12.26
CA ALA A 57 -16.66 1.60 -13.26
C ALA A 57 -18.09 1.62 -12.70
N ALA A 58 -18.25 1.19 -11.44
CA ALA A 58 -19.53 1.20 -10.74
C ALA A 58 -19.81 2.51 -9.98
N GLU A 59 -18.82 3.40 -9.89
CA GLU A 59 -18.83 4.64 -9.09
C GLU A 59 -19.29 4.40 -7.64
N ARG A 60 -18.84 3.28 -7.05
CA ARG A 60 -19.32 2.80 -5.75
C ARG A 60 -18.19 2.67 -4.74
N PHE A 61 -18.48 3.13 -3.54
CA PHE A 61 -17.61 2.95 -2.38
C PHE A 61 -17.91 1.65 -1.66
N GLU A 62 -16.86 0.96 -1.25
CA GLU A 62 -16.96 -0.14 -0.31
C GLU A 62 -15.88 -0.01 0.77
N LYS A 63 -16.00 -0.88 1.77
CA LYS A 63 -15.02 -1.01 2.84
C LYS A 63 -14.55 -2.44 2.87
N ILE A 64 -13.25 -2.61 3.04
CA ILE A 64 -12.60 -3.89 3.23
C ILE A 64 -11.91 -3.87 4.60
N ALA A 65 -12.13 -4.94 5.37
CA ALA A 65 -11.48 -5.10 6.65
C ALA A 65 -9.96 -5.30 6.48
N LEU A 66 -9.20 -4.67 7.38
CA LEU A 66 -7.78 -4.94 7.55
C LEU A 66 -7.56 -6.29 8.25
N PRO A 67 -6.37 -6.90 8.18
CA PRO A 67 -6.06 -8.08 8.98
C PRO A 67 -6.20 -7.80 10.48
N ILE A 68 -6.33 -8.85 11.29
CA ILE A 68 -6.24 -8.72 12.75
C ILE A 68 -4.78 -8.35 13.12
N TYR A 69 -4.61 -7.23 13.82
CA TYR A 69 -3.31 -6.67 14.18
C TYR A 69 -3.18 -6.43 15.70
N GLU A 70 -1.95 -6.36 16.19
CA GLU A 70 -1.66 -6.07 17.60
C GLU A 70 -1.95 -4.61 17.96
N ASP A 71 -2.29 -4.34 19.21
CA ASP A 71 -2.40 -2.97 19.73
C ASP A 71 -1.09 -2.18 19.52
N GLY A 72 -1.22 -0.86 19.37
CA GLY A 72 -0.07 0.02 19.11
C GLY A 72 0.23 0.28 17.63
N CYS A 73 -0.61 -0.22 16.72
CA CYS A 73 -0.57 0.21 15.32
C CYS A 73 -0.81 1.73 15.22
N ILE A 74 0.14 2.44 14.66
CA ILE A 74 0.06 3.89 14.47
C ILE A 74 -0.42 4.27 13.07
N TYR A 75 -0.18 3.42 12.06
CA TYR A 75 -0.51 3.72 10.67
C TYR A 75 -0.52 2.48 9.76
N TRP A 76 -1.27 2.58 8.66
CA TRP A 76 -1.30 1.58 7.59
C TRP A 76 -0.78 2.16 6.28
N THR A 77 0.02 1.40 5.54
CA THR A 77 0.38 1.73 4.16
C THR A 77 -0.04 0.60 3.23
N LEU A 78 -0.55 0.95 2.06
CA LEU A 78 -1.01 -0.02 1.06
C LEU A 78 -0.02 -0.12 -0.11
N GLY A 79 -0.05 -1.25 -0.80
CA GLY A 79 0.71 -1.53 -2.01
C GLY A 79 0.04 -2.60 -2.85
N VAL A 80 0.58 -2.84 -4.03
CA VAL A 80 0.22 -3.99 -4.86
C VAL A 80 1.48 -4.78 -5.15
N SER A 81 1.45 -6.08 -4.87
CA SER A 81 2.57 -6.96 -5.16
C SER A 81 2.09 -8.25 -5.80
N ARG A 82 2.65 -8.58 -6.97
CA ARG A 82 2.33 -9.80 -7.72
C ARG A 82 0.83 -9.95 -8.00
N GLY A 83 0.13 -8.84 -8.21
CA GLY A 83 -1.31 -8.79 -8.45
C GLY A 83 -2.19 -8.84 -7.20
N TYR A 84 -1.61 -8.98 -6.00
CA TYR A 84 -2.33 -8.98 -4.73
C TYR A 84 -2.24 -7.62 -4.04
N LEU A 85 -3.32 -7.26 -3.33
CA LEU A 85 -3.29 -6.15 -2.39
C LEU A 85 -2.41 -6.52 -1.20
N VAL A 86 -1.47 -5.65 -0.85
CA VAL A 86 -0.61 -5.79 0.32
C VAL A 86 -0.75 -4.58 1.24
N ALA A 87 -0.58 -4.82 2.53
CA ALA A 87 -0.74 -3.79 3.55
C ALA A 87 0.34 -3.93 4.64
N CYS A 88 0.94 -2.82 5.05
CA CYS A 88 1.89 -2.76 6.16
C CYS A 88 1.26 -2.09 7.37
N CYS A 89 1.21 -2.82 8.49
CA CYS A 89 0.84 -2.31 9.81
C CYS A 89 2.10 -1.73 10.48
N ASN A 90 2.17 -0.41 10.71
CA ASN A 90 3.35 0.25 11.27
C ASN A 90 3.20 0.49 12.78
N TYR A 91 4.28 0.26 13.52
CA TYR A 91 4.38 0.39 14.97
C TYR A 91 5.59 1.26 15.36
N ASP A 92 5.48 2.06 16.43
CA ASP A 92 6.56 2.93 16.90
C ASP A 92 7.54 2.24 17.86
N GLU A 93 7.04 1.41 18.79
CA GLU A 93 7.86 0.81 19.85
C GLU A 93 7.60 -0.71 20.00
N PRO A 94 8.54 -1.58 19.56
CA PRO A 94 9.73 -1.26 18.76
C PRO A 94 9.33 -0.80 17.34
N ASN A 95 10.16 0.02 16.69
CA ASN A 95 9.92 0.48 15.32
C ASN A 95 9.92 -0.71 14.36
N ARG A 96 8.74 -1.12 13.92
CA ARG A 96 8.54 -2.30 13.05
C ARG A 96 7.32 -2.12 12.17
N ALA A 97 7.24 -2.93 11.11
CA ALA A 97 6.01 -3.09 10.35
C ALA A 97 5.72 -4.56 10.06
N ASP A 98 4.45 -4.93 10.15
CA ASP A 98 3.96 -6.24 9.70
C ASP A 98 3.41 -6.12 8.29
N LEU A 99 4.01 -6.84 7.35
CA LEU A 99 3.56 -6.92 5.97
C LEU A 99 2.56 -8.06 5.80
N TRP A 100 1.39 -7.74 5.26
CA TRP A 100 0.30 -8.65 4.98
C TRP A 100 -0.03 -8.68 3.50
N VAL A 101 -0.52 -9.84 3.02
CA VAL A 101 -1.05 -10.02 1.67
C VAL A 101 -2.47 -10.57 1.72
N MET A 102 -3.38 -10.00 0.93
CA MET A 102 -4.74 -10.49 0.76
C MET A 102 -4.75 -11.51 -0.38
N LYS A 103 -4.86 -12.81 -0.04
CA LYS A 103 -4.81 -13.89 -1.03
C LYS A 103 -6.10 -14.00 -1.86
N GLU A 104 -7.23 -13.64 -1.27
CA GLU A 104 -8.53 -13.60 -1.94
C GLU A 104 -9.12 -12.19 -1.76
N TYR A 105 -9.36 -11.50 -2.87
CA TYR A 105 -9.77 -10.11 -2.85
C TYR A 105 -11.09 -9.91 -2.08
N SER A 106 -11.13 -8.89 -1.22
CA SER A 106 -12.24 -8.54 -0.32
C SER A 106 -12.61 -9.62 0.72
N ILE A 107 -11.82 -10.68 0.88
CA ILE A 107 -12.03 -11.70 1.91
C ILE A 107 -11.09 -11.44 3.09
N GLU A 108 -11.63 -10.95 4.21
CA GLU A 108 -10.88 -10.63 5.44
C GLU A 108 -10.01 -11.81 5.92
N LYS A 109 -10.57 -13.02 5.93
CA LYS A 109 -9.87 -14.24 6.38
C LYS A 109 -8.71 -14.67 5.47
N SER A 110 -8.57 -14.06 4.29
CA SER A 110 -7.50 -14.38 3.34
C SER A 110 -6.22 -13.59 3.60
N TRP A 111 -6.27 -12.58 4.49
CA TRP A 111 -5.07 -11.87 4.89
C TRP A 111 -4.07 -12.83 5.53
N THR A 112 -2.87 -12.88 4.98
CA THR A 112 -1.76 -13.69 5.49
C THR A 112 -0.57 -12.78 5.77
N LYS A 113 -0.01 -12.87 6.97
CA LYS A 113 1.22 -12.15 7.33
C LYS A 113 2.39 -12.79 6.58
N LEU A 114 3.12 -11.99 5.81
CA LEU A 114 4.32 -12.43 5.09
C LEU A 114 5.56 -12.31 5.97
N VAL A 115 5.74 -11.17 6.62
CA VAL A 115 6.96 -10.88 7.38
C VAL A 115 6.76 -9.73 8.37
N THR A 116 7.52 -9.75 9.46
CA THR A 116 7.72 -8.58 10.33
C THR A 116 9.05 -7.94 9.98
N ILE A 117 9.01 -6.67 9.61
CA ILE A 117 10.17 -5.85 9.23
C ILE A 117 10.52 -4.99 10.44
N SER A 118 11.64 -5.29 11.10
CA SER A 118 12.19 -4.40 12.13
C SER A 118 12.93 -3.25 11.47
N SER A 119 12.43 -2.03 11.64
CA SER A 119 13.03 -0.85 11.05
C SER A 119 14.30 -0.46 11.82
N PRO A 120 15.35 0.06 11.15
CA PRO A 120 16.42 0.74 11.85
C PRO A 120 15.85 1.91 12.67
N VAL A 121 16.38 2.11 13.88
CA VAL A 121 15.91 3.13 14.85
C VAL A 121 15.87 4.56 14.25
N ASP A 122 16.70 4.83 13.24
CA ASP A 122 16.81 6.14 12.59
C ASP A 122 15.79 6.40 11.46
N CYS A 123 15.04 5.38 11.03
CA CYS A 123 14.00 5.51 10.01
C CYS A 123 12.69 6.03 10.64
N ARG A 124 12.60 7.34 10.92
CA ARG A 124 11.37 8.02 11.40
C ARG A 124 10.28 8.17 10.31
N GLY A 125 10.23 7.25 9.35
CA GLY A 125 9.31 7.27 8.23
C GLY A 125 8.53 5.98 8.14
N TYR A 126 7.29 6.04 7.64
CA TYR A 126 6.46 4.86 7.44
C TYR A 126 7.12 3.90 6.45
N ILE A 127 7.02 2.61 6.76
CA ILE A 127 7.41 1.54 5.85
C ILE A 127 6.26 1.32 4.88
N SER A 128 6.50 1.48 3.59
CA SER A 128 5.52 1.18 2.54
C SER A 128 6.01 0.03 1.67
N PRO A 129 5.19 -1.03 1.46
CA PRO A 129 5.59 -2.14 0.61
C PRO A 129 5.49 -1.75 -0.85
N LEU A 130 6.59 -1.90 -1.58
CA LEU A 130 6.65 -1.67 -3.02
C LEU A 130 6.55 -2.99 -3.79
N PHE A 131 7.19 -4.04 -3.26
CA PHE A 131 7.12 -5.40 -3.80
C PHE A 131 7.54 -6.40 -2.73
N ALA A 132 6.99 -7.62 -2.74
CA ALA A 132 7.43 -8.72 -1.90
C ALA A 132 7.45 -10.03 -2.68
N GLU A 133 8.48 -10.84 -2.44
CA GLU A 133 8.47 -12.24 -2.87
C GLU A 133 7.37 -13.04 -2.16
N GLU A 134 6.94 -14.13 -2.78
CA GLU A 134 5.88 -14.99 -2.23
C GLU A 134 6.19 -15.55 -0.83
N ASN A 135 7.47 -15.83 -0.59
CA ASN A 135 7.98 -16.37 0.67
C ASN A 135 8.31 -15.27 1.71
N GLY A 136 8.15 -13.99 1.35
CA GLY A 136 8.52 -12.85 2.20
C GLY A 136 10.02 -12.75 2.51
N VAL A 137 10.89 -13.43 1.75
CA VAL A 137 12.35 -13.41 1.95
C VAL A 137 12.93 -12.09 1.52
N GLU A 138 12.64 -11.67 0.29
CA GLU A 138 13.05 -10.36 -0.22
C GLU A 138 11.84 -9.43 -0.36
N VAL A 139 11.95 -8.24 0.21
CA VAL A 139 10.90 -7.23 0.18
C VAL A 139 11.49 -5.88 -0.21
N LEU A 140 10.98 -5.30 -1.28
CA LEU A 140 11.30 -3.94 -1.69
C LEU A 140 10.40 -2.96 -0.93
N LEU A 141 11.01 -2.02 -0.24
CA LEU A 141 10.35 -1.10 0.67
C LEU A 141 10.68 0.34 0.32
N LYS A 142 9.72 1.22 0.56
CA LYS A 142 9.95 2.64 0.76
C LYS A 142 10.07 2.89 2.26
N LEU A 143 11.20 3.46 2.69
CA LEU A 143 11.49 3.87 4.07
C LEU A 143 11.65 5.39 4.09
N GLY A 144 10.56 6.12 4.28
CA GLY A 144 10.57 7.58 4.14
C GLY A 144 11.00 8.02 2.73
N GLY A 145 12.17 8.66 2.62
CA GLY A 145 12.78 9.10 1.35
C GLY A 145 13.76 8.10 0.73
N GLU A 146 13.77 6.85 1.18
CA GLU A 146 14.69 5.80 0.70
C GLU A 146 13.92 4.63 0.10
N ILE A 147 14.50 4.01 -0.94
CA ILE A 147 14.07 2.71 -1.46
C ILE A 147 15.12 1.68 -1.05
N SER A 148 14.69 0.62 -0.36
CA SER A 148 15.57 -0.40 0.21
C SER A 148 15.03 -1.80 -0.02
N LEU A 149 15.94 -2.73 -0.27
CA LEU A 149 15.66 -4.15 -0.29
C LEU A 149 15.91 -4.71 1.10
N TYR A 150 14.88 -5.29 1.71
CA TYR A 150 14.94 -5.98 2.99
C TYR A 150 15.05 -7.48 2.77
N ASN A 151 15.97 -8.13 3.50
CA ASN A 151 16.10 -9.58 3.54
C ASN A 151 15.68 -10.11 4.92
N SER A 152 14.58 -10.86 4.98
CA SER A 152 14.00 -11.30 6.25
C SER A 152 14.78 -12.43 6.94
N ARG A 153 15.66 -13.13 6.23
CA ARG A 153 16.46 -14.22 6.82
C ARG A 153 17.52 -13.71 7.79
N ASN A 154 18.03 -12.52 7.55
CA ASN A 154 19.08 -11.90 8.37
C ASN A 154 18.71 -10.50 8.87
N GLY A 155 17.51 -10.01 8.55
CA GLY A 155 17.03 -8.68 8.95
C GLY A 155 17.80 -7.52 8.32
N SER A 156 18.53 -7.75 7.22
CA SER A 156 19.39 -6.74 6.61
C SER A 156 18.64 -5.85 5.62
N PHE A 157 19.08 -4.61 5.51
CA PHE A 157 18.61 -3.65 4.51
C PHE A 157 19.74 -3.30 3.56
N LYS A 158 19.45 -3.40 2.26
CA LYS A 158 20.31 -2.89 1.19
C LYS A 158 19.64 -1.66 0.58
N ARG A 159 20.18 -0.48 0.88
CA ARG A 159 19.78 0.78 0.23
C ARG A 159 19.99 0.67 -1.27
N LEU A 160 18.94 0.91 -2.05
CA LEU A 160 19.01 0.95 -3.51
C LEU A 160 19.05 2.39 -4.02
N HIS A 161 18.28 3.28 -3.39
CA HIS A 161 18.21 4.69 -3.76
C HIS A 161 17.77 5.56 -2.59
N SER A 162 18.21 6.81 -2.54
CA SER A 162 17.80 7.79 -1.53
C SER A 162 17.57 9.16 -2.16
N TYR A 163 16.53 9.85 -1.72
CA TYR A 163 16.19 11.19 -2.18
C TYR A 163 16.48 12.23 -1.09
N LEU A 164 16.78 13.48 -1.52
CA LEU A 164 16.99 14.58 -0.58
C LEU A 164 15.66 14.97 0.08
N SER A 165 15.73 15.25 1.38
CA SER A 165 14.60 15.70 2.21
C SER A 165 14.02 17.01 1.68
N GLY A 166 12.84 16.94 1.07
CA GLY A 166 12.09 18.12 0.59
C GLY A 166 10.96 17.76 -0.37
N ASP A 167 11.11 16.65 -1.10
CA ASP A 167 10.13 16.20 -2.07
C ASP A 167 9.18 15.16 -1.44
N PHE A 168 7.86 15.43 -1.49
CA PHE A 168 6.85 14.40 -1.27
C PHE A 168 6.85 13.45 -2.47
N LEU A 169 7.75 12.48 -2.47
CA LEU A 169 7.87 11.54 -3.57
C LEU A 169 6.89 10.39 -3.40
N GLU A 170 5.97 10.26 -4.35
CA GLU A 170 5.16 9.06 -4.54
C GLU A 170 5.91 8.09 -5.46
N PHE A 171 5.89 6.80 -5.12
CA PHE A 171 6.51 5.75 -5.93
C PHE A 171 5.45 4.75 -6.34
N GLN A 172 5.42 4.45 -7.63
CA GLN A 172 4.65 3.33 -8.17
C GLN A 172 5.63 2.29 -8.71
N VAL A 173 5.43 1.03 -8.35
CA VAL A 173 6.17 -0.09 -8.94
C VAL A 173 5.31 -0.73 -10.02
N ALA A 174 5.91 -0.90 -11.19
CA ALA A 174 5.36 -1.72 -12.26
C ALA A 174 6.28 -2.93 -12.45
N THR A 175 5.71 -4.14 -12.38
CA THR A 175 6.43 -5.35 -12.78
C THR A 175 6.41 -5.45 -14.30
N TYR A 176 7.57 -5.33 -14.93
CA TYR A 176 7.74 -5.58 -16.35
C TYR A 176 8.04 -7.06 -16.57
N PHE A 177 7.18 -7.73 -17.35
CA PHE A 177 7.47 -9.05 -17.91
C PHE A 177 7.84 -8.85 -19.37
N GLU A 178 9.05 -9.25 -19.74
CA GLU A 178 9.49 -9.21 -21.12
C GLU A 178 8.65 -10.20 -21.94
N SER A 179 7.81 -9.67 -22.84
CA SER A 179 7.15 -10.50 -23.82
C SER A 179 8.11 -10.69 -24.99
N PHE A 180 8.55 -11.93 -25.23
CA PHE A 180 9.21 -12.31 -26.48
C PHE A 180 8.19 -12.26 -27.62
N ALA A 181 7.78 -11.06 -28.02
CA ALA A 181 7.15 -10.87 -29.31
C ALA A 181 8.29 -10.87 -30.35
N SER A 182 8.52 -12.05 -30.95
CA SER A 182 9.29 -12.14 -32.20
C SER A 182 8.67 -11.17 -33.19
N SER A 183 9.44 -10.18 -33.63
CA SER A 183 9.08 -9.40 -34.81
C SER A 183 9.29 -10.29 -36.04
N HIS A 184 8.29 -11.09 -36.37
CA HIS A 184 8.20 -11.66 -37.71
C HIS A 184 7.81 -10.53 -38.66
N PHE A 185 8.82 -9.80 -39.12
CA PHE A 185 8.81 -9.19 -40.44
C PHE A 185 9.40 -10.21 -41.41
N GLU A 186 8.53 -10.86 -42.17
CA GLU A 186 8.72 -11.22 -43.59
C GLU A 186 7.34 -11.50 -44.22
#